data_AF-A0A0X3WLH2-F1
#
_entry.id   AF-A0A0X3WLH2-F1
#
_cell.length_a   1.000
_cell.length_b   1.000
_cell.length_c   1.000
_cell.angle_alpha   90.00
_cell.angle_beta   90.00
_cell.angle_gamma   90.00
#
_symmetry.space_group_name_H-M   'P 1'
#
loop_
_entity.id
_entity.type
_entity.pdbx_description
1 polymer ?
#
loop_
_entity_poly.entity_id
_entity_poly.type
_entity_poly.pdbx_seq_one_letter_code
_entity_poly.pdbx_strand_id
1 'polypeptide(L)'
;MAGTNSPEDAYTAAPFVPDGADLGALREAAAGCRGCPLHRETTQTVFGVGDPAARAMLVGEQPGDQEDRQGKPFVGPAGKVLDRALAEAGIDPDETYITNAVKHFKFTHVPERGKRRIHKPPSLRELSACGPWLEAEVELIGPEVIVALGATAGKALLGSSFRVTKERGTRLEGDASGPARGALIVPTIHPSAVLRADDREAVYEGLVADLRVAAEVLG
;
A
#
# COMPACT_ATOMS: atom_id res chain seq x y z
N MET A 1 36.03 -7.99 -19.04
CA MET A 1 35.09 -8.62 -18.11
C MET A 1 33.84 -7.76 -18.08
N ALA A 2 32.77 -8.18 -18.75
CA ALA A 2 31.49 -7.47 -18.66
C ALA A 2 30.96 -7.70 -17.24
N GLY A 3 30.91 -6.64 -16.43
CA GLY A 3 30.27 -6.71 -15.11
C GLY A 3 28.84 -7.13 -15.31
N THR A 4 28.44 -8.26 -14.72
CA THR A 4 27.05 -8.67 -14.67
C THR A 4 26.33 -7.69 -13.76
N ASN A 5 25.64 -6.70 -14.31
CA ASN A 5 24.80 -5.80 -13.52
C ASN A 5 23.78 -6.65 -12.74
N SER A 6 23.71 -6.45 -11.43
CA SER A 6 22.68 -7.05 -10.60
C SER A 6 21.32 -6.47 -11.03
N PRO A 7 20.23 -7.27 -11.02
CA PRO A 7 18.89 -6.77 -11.33
C PRO A 7 18.45 -5.58 -10.45
N GLU A 8 19.08 -5.41 -9.28
CA GLU A 8 18.82 -4.32 -8.34
C GLU A 8 19.59 -3.03 -8.64
N ASP A 9 20.56 -3.03 -9.57
CA ASP A 9 21.44 -1.89 -9.83
C ASP A 9 20.67 -0.66 -10.32
N ALA A 10 19.62 -0.90 -11.13
CA ALA A 10 18.71 0.14 -11.60
C ALA A 10 17.78 0.68 -10.49
N TYR A 11 17.60 -0.08 -9.40
CA TYR A 11 16.75 0.24 -8.26
C TYR A 11 15.32 0.65 -8.65
N THR A 12 14.72 -0.12 -9.56
CA THR A 12 13.35 0.09 -10.04
C THR A 12 12.69 -1.23 -10.42
N ALA A 13 11.38 -1.32 -10.20
CA ALA A 13 10.56 -2.43 -10.64
C ALA A 13 10.20 -2.35 -12.14
N ALA A 14 10.41 -1.21 -12.81
CA ALA A 14 9.91 -0.99 -14.18
C ALA A 14 10.28 -2.12 -15.17
N PRO A 15 11.52 -2.67 -15.21
CA PRO A 15 11.85 -3.78 -16.11
C PRO A 15 11.12 -5.10 -15.82
N PHE A 16 10.47 -5.22 -14.65
CA PHE A 16 9.75 -6.42 -14.22
C PHE A 16 8.23 -6.30 -14.46
N VAL A 17 7.72 -5.11 -14.78
CA VAL A 17 6.30 -4.88 -15.05
C VAL A 17 6.04 -5.20 -16.52
N PRO A 18 5.23 -6.24 -16.84
CA PRO A 18 4.91 -6.55 -18.23
C PRO A 18 3.91 -5.53 -18.82
N ASP A 19 4.19 -5.06 -20.02
CA ASP A 19 3.31 -4.14 -20.76
C ASP A 19 1.97 -4.80 -21.13
N GLY A 20 0.87 -4.08 -20.91
CA GLY A 20 -0.47 -4.51 -21.33
C GLY A 20 -0.99 -5.78 -20.64
N ALA A 21 -0.41 -6.14 -19.49
CA ALA A 21 -0.79 -7.30 -18.71
C ALA A 21 -2.07 -7.08 -17.90
N ASP A 22 -2.84 -8.15 -17.69
CA ASP A 22 -3.93 -8.13 -16.71
C ASP A 22 -3.40 -8.30 -15.26
N LEU A 23 -4.29 -8.16 -14.27
CA LEU A 23 -3.92 -8.29 -12.86
C LEU A 23 -3.32 -9.66 -12.50
N GLY A 24 -3.71 -10.72 -13.21
CA GLY A 24 -3.17 -12.07 -12.99
C GLY A 24 -1.70 -12.13 -13.41
N ALA A 25 -1.40 -11.66 -14.62
CA ALA A 25 -0.05 -11.57 -15.16
C ALA A 25 0.84 -10.60 -14.38
N LEU A 26 0.30 -9.45 -13.93
CA LEU A 26 1.04 -8.55 -13.04
C LEU A 26 1.40 -9.24 -11.71
N ARG A 27 0.45 -9.95 -11.10
CA ARG A 27 0.70 -10.68 -9.84
C ARG A 27 1.79 -11.74 -10.02
N GLU A 28 1.74 -12.51 -11.10
CA GLU A 28 2.73 -13.52 -11.42
C GLU A 28 4.12 -12.90 -11.62
N ALA A 29 4.21 -11.82 -12.41
CA ALA A 29 5.47 -11.12 -12.65
C ALA A 29 6.04 -10.47 -11.37
N ALA A 30 5.17 -9.89 -10.52
CA ALA A 30 5.57 -9.28 -9.27
C ALA A 30 6.24 -10.28 -8.31
N ALA A 31 5.83 -11.55 -8.32
CA ALA A 31 6.45 -12.62 -7.53
C ALA A 31 7.93 -12.85 -7.87
N GLY A 32 8.35 -12.48 -9.09
CA GLY A 32 9.75 -12.53 -9.55
C GLY A 32 10.50 -11.21 -9.43
N CYS A 33 9.90 -10.15 -8.91
CA CYS A 33 10.46 -8.80 -8.91
C CYS A 33 11.75 -8.71 -8.07
N ARG A 34 12.81 -8.18 -8.69
CA ARG A 34 14.09 -7.89 -8.04
C ARG A 34 14.50 -6.42 -8.17
N GLY A 35 13.52 -5.53 -8.26
CA GLY A 35 13.74 -4.09 -8.46
C GLY A 35 14.34 -3.35 -7.26
N CYS A 36 14.36 -3.95 -6.08
CA CYS A 36 15.06 -3.41 -4.90
C CYS A 36 15.47 -4.53 -3.93
N PRO A 37 16.40 -4.30 -2.97
CA PRO A 37 16.91 -5.34 -2.09
C PRO A 37 15.88 -6.04 -1.16
N LEU A 38 14.66 -5.53 -1.05
CA LEU A 38 13.65 -6.07 -0.13
C LEU A 38 13.21 -7.50 -0.47
N HIS A 39 13.35 -7.95 -1.72
CA HIS A 39 13.00 -9.31 -2.12
C HIS A 39 13.85 -10.40 -1.42
N ARG A 40 15.04 -10.04 -0.92
CA ARG A 40 16.05 -11.00 -0.42
C ARG A 40 15.67 -11.69 0.89
N GLU A 41 15.00 -10.96 1.79
CA GLU A 41 14.76 -11.40 3.18
C GLU A 41 13.26 -11.68 3.47
N THR A 42 12.38 -11.22 2.59
CA THR A 42 10.93 -11.43 2.69
C THR A 42 10.59 -12.90 2.37
N THR A 43 9.43 -13.39 2.82
CA THR A 43 8.98 -14.75 2.45
C THR A 43 8.49 -14.78 1.01
N GLN A 44 7.71 -13.77 0.62
CA GLN A 44 7.14 -13.66 -0.73
C GLN A 44 6.65 -12.23 -0.98
N THR A 45 6.40 -11.91 -2.25
CA THR A 45 5.66 -10.72 -2.64
C THR A 45 4.21 -10.79 -2.15
N VAL A 46 3.71 -9.68 -1.61
CA VAL A 46 2.29 -9.51 -1.31
C VAL A 46 1.73 -8.46 -2.26
N PHE A 47 1.11 -8.96 -3.33
CA PHE A 47 0.42 -8.15 -4.32
C PHE A 47 -0.98 -7.73 -3.83
N GLY A 48 -1.63 -6.78 -4.52
CA GLY A 48 -2.99 -6.38 -4.16
C GLY A 48 -4.02 -7.48 -4.37
N VAL A 49 -5.19 -7.35 -3.74
CA VAL A 49 -6.32 -8.28 -3.87
C VAL A 49 -7.62 -7.48 -3.86
N GLY A 50 -8.67 -8.01 -4.47
CA GLY A 50 -10.00 -7.38 -4.47
C GLY A 50 -10.67 -7.47 -5.84
N ASP A 51 -11.73 -6.69 -6.02
CA ASP A 51 -12.48 -6.64 -7.26
C ASP A 51 -11.65 -5.92 -8.36
N PRO A 52 -11.42 -6.54 -9.55
CA PRO A 52 -10.84 -5.84 -10.69
C PRO A 52 -11.65 -4.63 -11.19
N ALA A 53 -12.94 -4.55 -10.84
CA ALA A 53 -13.82 -3.42 -11.14
C ALA A 53 -14.04 -2.48 -9.93
N ALA A 54 -13.20 -2.59 -8.90
CA ALA A 54 -13.34 -1.83 -7.67
C ALA A 54 -13.35 -0.31 -7.93
N ARG A 55 -14.40 0.36 -7.44
CA ARG A 55 -14.52 1.83 -7.50
C ARG A 55 -13.65 2.51 -6.44
N ALA A 56 -13.30 1.79 -5.37
CA ALA A 56 -12.41 2.27 -4.32
C ALA A 56 -11.16 1.40 -4.20
N MET A 57 -9.99 2.05 -4.19
CA MET A 57 -8.71 1.41 -3.96
C MET A 57 -8.12 1.81 -2.62
N LEU A 58 -7.67 0.85 -1.81
CA LEU A 58 -7.06 1.07 -0.50
C LEU A 58 -5.56 0.81 -0.59
N VAL A 59 -4.73 1.81 -0.26
CA VAL A 59 -3.27 1.69 -0.38
C VAL A 59 -2.62 1.84 1.00
N GLY A 60 -2.04 0.74 1.49
CA GLY A 60 -1.21 0.71 2.69
C GLY A 60 0.27 1.02 2.46
N GLU A 61 1.08 0.85 3.50
CA GLU A 61 2.53 1.10 3.44
C GLU A 61 3.29 -0.06 2.78
N GLN A 62 3.26 -1.21 3.42
CA GLN A 62 3.95 -2.44 3.02
C GLN A 62 3.30 -3.63 3.75
N PRO A 63 3.60 -4.88 3.36
CA PRO A 63 3.08 -6.05 4.06
C PRO A 63 3.70 -6.14 5.45
N GLY A 64 2.92 -6.60 6.43
CA GLY A 64 3.43 -6.95 7.76
C GLY A 64 3.88 -8.40 7.86
N ASP A 65 4.17 -8.82 9.09
CA ASP A 65 4.66 -10.17 9.39
C ASP A 65 3.67 -11.29 9.04
N GLN A 66 2.37 -11.04 9.15
CA GLN A 66 1.34 -12.02 8.81
C GLN A 66 1.07 -12.03 7.31
N GLU A 67 0.99 -10.84 6.71
CA GLU A 67 0.76 -10.63 5.28
C GLU A 67 1.86 -11.29 4.47
N ASP A 68 3.13 -11.07 4.82
CA ASP A 68 4.27 -11.69 4.15
C ASP A 68 4.26 -13.22 4.22
N ARG A 69 3.76 -13.82 5.31
CA ARG A 69 3.63 -15.29 5.39
C ARG A 69 2.44 -15.82 4.60
N GLN A 70 1.37 -15.05 4.51
CA GLN A 70 0.09 -15.47 3.92
C GLN A 70 -0.07 -15.06 2.45
N GLY A 71 0.78 -14.16 1.93
CA GLY A 71 0.69 -13.66 0.56
C GLY A 71 -0.50 -12.73 0.31
N LYS A 72 -1.13 -12.18 1.37
CA LYS A 72 -2.33 -11.34 1.28
C LYS A 72 -2.20 -10.07 2.12
N PRO A 73 -2.59 -8.90 1.60
CA PRO A 73 -2.50 -7.64 2.33
C PRO A 73 -3.57 -7.57 3.44
N PHE A 74 -3.28 -6.83 4.52
CA PHE A 74 -4.22 -6.54 5.62
C PHE A 74 -4.92 -7.78 6.23
N VAL A 75 -4.19 -8.88 6.44
CA VAL A 75 -4.75 -10.07 7.15
C VAL A 75 -4.51 -10.04 8.66
N GLY A 76 -3.64 -9.17 9.14
CA GLY A 76 -3.31 -9.00 10.55
C GLY A 76 -4.30 -8.15 11.35
N PRO A 77 -3.96 -7.79 12.60
CA PRO A 77 -4.83 -6.99 13.47
C PRO A 77 -5.23 -5.62 12.89
N ALA A 78 -4.36 -4.99 12.10
CA ALA A 78 -4.66 -3.72 11.45
C ALA A 78 -5.73 -3.88 10.35
N GLY A 79 -5.75 -5.02 9.66
CA GLY A 79 -6.79 -5.35 8.68
C GLY A 79 -8.16 -5.47 9.31
N LYS A 80 -8.27 -6.18 10.45
CA LYS A 80 -9.54 -6.27 11.18
C LYS A 80 -10.11 -4.93 11.61
N VAL A 81 -9.24 -3.96 11.95
CA VAL A 81 -9.66 -2.59 12.24
C VAL A 81 -10.16 -1.89 10.98
N LEU A 82 -9.46 -2.09 9.85
CA LEU A 82 -9.84 -1.53 8.56
C LEU A 82 -11.20 -2.09 8.09
N ASP A 83 -11.40 -3.41 8.11
CA ASP A 83 -12.65 -4.06 7.70
C ASP A 83 -13.85 -3.48 8.45
N ARG A 84 -13.71 -3.34 9.78
CA ARG A 84 -14.74 -2.75 10.64
C ARG A 84 -14.99 -1.28 10.29
N ALA A 85 -13.92 -0.51 10.04
CA ALA A 85 -14.03 0.91 9.72
C ALA A 85 -14.66 1.16 8.34
N LEU A 86 -14.38 0.31 7.34
CA LEU A 86 -15.00 0.34 6.03
C LEU A 86 -16.51 0.10 6.13
N ALA A 87 -16.90 -0.96 6.84
CA ALA A 87 -18.31 -1.28 7.07
C ALA A 87 -19.06 -0.14 7.77
N GLU A 88 -18.47 0.48 8.80
CA GLU A 88 -19.07 1.63 9.50
C GLU A 88 -19.09 2.94 8.68
N ALA A 89 -18.20 3.05 7.68
CA ALA A 89 -18.18 4.16 6.75
C ALA A 89 -19.13 3.96 5.55
N GLY A 90 -19.72 2.77 5.39
CA GLY A 90 -20.61 2.44 4.28
C GLY A 90 -19.85 2.06 2.99
N ILE A 91 -18.60 1.62 3.10
CA ILE A 91 -17.82 1.10 1.98
C ILE A 91 -17.82 -0.43 2.09
N ASP A 92 -18.34 -1.12 1.08
CA ASP A 92 -18.31 -2.59 1.04
C ASP A 92 -16.88 -3.08 0.74
N PRO A 93 -16.23 -3.82 1.65
CA PRO A 93 -14.89 -4.37 1.40
C PRO A 93 -14.80 -5.24 0.15
N ASP A 94 -15.89 -5.92 -0.24
CA ASP A 94 -15.91 -6.81 -1.41
C ASP A 94 -15.88 -6.02 -2.73
N GLU A 95 -16.26 -4.74 -2.72
CA GLU A 95 -16.20 -3.81 -3.86
C GLU A 95 -14.91 -2.96 -3.87
N THR A 96 -13.92 -3.32 -3.04
CA THR A 96 -12.62 -2.63 -2.97
C THR A 96 -11.48 -3.43 -3.56
N TYR A 97 -10.44 -2.72 -4.01
CA TYR A 97 -9.13 -3.29 -4.30
C TYR A 97 -8.11 -2.79 -3.27
N ILE A 98 -7.49 -3.70 -2.52
CA ILE A 98 -6.56 -3.37 -1.44
C ILE A 98 -5.14 -3.81 -1.76
N THR A 99 -4.18 -2.90 -1.59
CA THR A 99 -2.76 -3.15 -1.88
C THR A 99 -1.85 -2.32 -0.96
N ASN A 100 -0.55 -2.36 -1.18
CA ASN A 100 0.45 -1.54 -0.46
C ASN A 100 1.37 -0.79 -1.42
N ALA A 101 1.91 0.36 -1.00
CA ALA A 101 2.88 1.10 -1.79
C ALA A 101 4.18 0.31 -2.07
N VAL A 102 4.58 -0.58 -1.16
CA VAL A 102 5.69 -1.54 -1.35
C VAL A 102 5.14 -2.97 -1.25
N LYS A 103 5.61 -3.88 -2.11
CA LYS A 103 5.10 -5.27 -2.18
C LYS A 103 5.87 -6.31 -1.38
N HIS A 104 6.97 -5.93 -0.74
CA HIS A 104 7.81 -6.80 0.08
C HIS A 104 7.91 -6.27 1.51
N PHE A 105 7.96 -7.16 2.50
CA PHE A 105 8.02 -6.79 3.90
C PHE A 105 9.45 -6.41 4.30
N LYS A 106 9.64 -5.14 4.64
CA LYS A 106 10.89 -4.67 5.26
C LYS A 106 10.85 -4.84 6.77
N PHE A 107 11.82 -5.60 7.29
CA PHE A 107 11.95 -5.84 8.72
C PHE A 107 13.39 -6.04 9.15
N THR A 108 13.60 -6.01 10.47
CA THR A 108 14.85 -6.42 11.12
C THR A 108 14.56 -7.52 12.13
N HIS A 109 15.52 -8.42 12.35
CA HIS A 109 15.45 -9.42 13.42
C HIS A 109 15.85 -8.81 14.78
N VAL A 110 15.28 -9.31 15.87
CA VAL A 110 15.71 -8.97 17.23
C VAL A 110 16.79 -9.95 17.67
N PRO A 111 18.06 -9.53 17.86
CA PRO A 111 19.15 -10.45 18.18
C PRO A 111 18.89 -11.30 19.44
N GLU A 112 18.29 -10.69 20.48
CA GLU A 112 18.12 -11.31 21.80
C GLU A 112 16.84 -12.16 21.95
N ARG A 113 15.90 -12.10 20.98
CA ARG A 113 14.62 -12.81 21.04
C ARG A 113 14.39 -13.75 19.84
N GLY A 114 15.45 -14.13 19.14
CA GLY A 114 15.39 -15.10 18.04
C GLY A 114 14.69 -14.57 16.77
N LYS A 115 13.82 -15.39 16.17
CA LYS A 115 13.20 -15.19 14.83
C LYS A 115 12.13 -14.09 14.74
N ARG A 116 11.95 -13.25 15.76
CA ARG A 116 10.92 -12.21 15.75
C ARG A 116 11.30 -11.11 14.74
N ARG A 117 10.40 -10.84 13.79
CA ARG A 117 10.53 -9.79 12.78
C ARG A 117 9.94 -8.48 13.28
N ILE A 118 10.73 -7.41 13.25
CA ILE A 118 10.29 -6.04 13.57
C ILE A 118 10.17 -5.25 12.27
N HIS A 119 8.96 -4.82 11.98
CA HIS A 119 8.66 -3.94 10.87
C HIS A 119 9.54 -2.67 10.86
N LYS A 120 10.06 -2.30 9.68
CA LYS A 120 10.78 -1.05 9.44
C LYS A 120 10.15 -0.32 8.26
N PRO A 121 9.85 0.99 8.36
CA PRO A 121 9.24 1.69 7.25
C PRO A 121 10.13 1.66 6.00
N PRO A 122 9.53 1.54 4.80
CA PRO A 122 10.28 1.71 3.57
C PRO A 122 10.75 3.16 3.44
N SER A 123 11.90 3.32 2.79
CA SER A 123 12.49 4.59 2.42
C SER A 123 11.82 5.14 1.17
N LEU A 124 11.98 6.44 0.91
CA LEU A 124 11.49 7.05 -0.34
C LEU A 124 12.04 6.35 -1.58
N ARG A 125 13.30 5.89 -1.53
CA ARG A 125 13.92 5.15 -2.63
C ARG A 125 13.18 3.83 -2.90
N GLU A 126 12.81 3.09 -1.86
CA GLU A 126 12.06 1.83 -1.99
C GLU A 126 10.62 2.08 -2.48
N LEU A 127 10.00 3.19 -2.08
CA LEU A 127 8.71 3.62 -2.64
C LEU A 127 8.83 3.89 -4.14
N SER A 128 9.80 4.70 -4.56
CA SER A 128 10.04 4.97 -5.98
C SER A 128 10.37 3.69 -6.76
N ALA A 129 11.14 2.77 -6.16
CA ALA A 129 11.47 1.51 -6.80
C ALA A 129 10.24 0.62 -7.02
N CYS A 130 9.31 0.60 -6.07
CA CYS A 130 8.09 -0.21 -6.16
C CYS A 130 6.93 0.50 -6.88
N GLY A 131 7.04 1.82 -7.09
CA GLY A 131 6.07 2.68 -7.75
C GLY A 131 5.49 2.11 -9.06
N PRO A 132 6.29 1.53 -9.97
CA PRO A 132 5.78 0.94 -11.21
C PRO A 132 4.70 -0.15 -11.00
N TRP A 133 4.78 -0.92 -9.91
CA TRP A 133 3.72 -1.89 -9.59
C TRP A 133 2.43 -1.22 -9.14
N LEU A 134 2.54 -0.17 -8.33
CA LEU A 134 1.38 0.59 -7.86
C LEU A 134 0.72 1.35 -9.03
N GLU A 135 1.51 1.93 -9.92
CA GLU A 135 1.05 2.58 -11.14
C GLU A 135 0.26 1.60 -12.01
N ALA A 136 0.82 0.43 -12.28
CA ALA A 136 0.14 -0.60 -13.07
C ALA A 136 -1.17 -1.10 -12.42
N GLU A 137 -1.23 -1.23 -11.09
CA GLU A 137 -2.48 -1.54 -10.40
C GLU A 137 -3.50 -0.41 -10.50
N VAL A 138 -3.09 0.85 -10.30
CA VAL A 138 -4.00 2.01 -10.40
C VAL A 138 -4.55 2.16 -11.82
N GLU A 139 -3.71 2.00 -12.84
CA GLU A 139 -4.10 2.07 -14.24
C GLU A 139 -5.10 0.96 -14.62
N LEU A 140 -4.89 -0.26 -14.15
CA LEU A 140 -5.79 -1.38 -14.45
C LEU A 140 -7.12 -1.30 -13.71
N ILE A 141 -7.11 -0.90 -12.43
CA ILE A 141 -8.34 -0.80 -11.63
C ILE A 141 -9.15 0.43 -12.03
N GLY A 142 -8.49 1.54 -12.36
CA GLY A 142 -9.16 2.80 -12.67
C GLY A 142 -10.14 3.27 -11.58
N PRO A 143 -9.74 3.32 -10.29
CA PRO A 143 -10.68 3.59 -9.20
C PRO A 143 -11.17 5.05 -9.24
N GLU A 144 -12.40 5.28 -8.78
CA GLU A 144 -12.96 6.62 -8.59
C GLU A 144 -12.30 7.36 -7.42
N VAL A 145 -11.87 6.60 -6.39
CA VAL A 145 -11.15 7.13 -5.22
C VAL A 145 -10.09 6.16 -4.73
N ILE A 146 -8.95 6.71 -4.33
CA ILE A 146 -7.88 5.98 -3.64
C ILE A 146 -7.79 6.46 -2.19
N VAL A 147 -7.92 5.55 -1.23
CA VAL A 147 -7.69 5.84 0.19
C VAL A 147 -6.24 5.56 0.53
N ALA A 148 -5.50 6.61 0.89
CA ALA A 148 -4.10 6.49 1.30
C ALA A 148 -4.01 6.24 2.82
N LEU A 149 -3.72 4.99 3.20
CA LEU A 149 -3.68 4.55 4.60
C LEU A 149 -2.32 4.88 5.23
N GLY A 150 -2.21 6.08 5.79
CA GLY A 150 -1.05 6.55 6.54
C GLY A 150 -0.03 7.35 5.73
N ALA A 151 1.00 7.82 6.43
CA ALA A 151 1.99 8.75 5.87
C ALA A 151 2.76 8.19 4.68
N THR A 152 3.09 6.91 4.69
CA THR A 152 3.92 6.31 3.65
C THR A 152 3.16 6.08 2.35
N ALA A 153 1.93 5.57 2.44
CA ALA A 153 1.02 5.50 1.29
C ALA A 153 0.74 6.89 0.71
N GLY A 154 0.44 7.86 1.57
CA GLY A 154 0.22 9.24 1.13
C GLY A 154 1.45 9.84 0.44
N LYS A 155 2.67 9.59 0.92
CA LYS A 155 3.89 10.04 0.22
C LYS A 155 4.10 9.37 -1.13
N ALA A 156 3.71 8.10 -1.27
CA ALA A 156 3.80 7.39 -2.54
C ALA A 156 2.84 7.97 -3.58
N LEU A 157 1.65 8.41 -3.16
CA LEU A 157 0.57 8.88 -4.04
C LEU A 157 0.57 10.41 -4.26
N LEU A 158 0.92 11.18 -3.24
CA LEU A 158 0.79 12.66 -3.17
C LEU A 158 2.16 13.36 -3.07
N GLY A 159 3.26 12.62 -3.13
CA GLY A 159 4.61 13.16 -3.11
C GLY A 159 5.22 13.37 -1.72
N SER A 160 6.53 13.63 -1.70
CA SER A 160 7.36 13.59 -0.48
C SER A 160 7.02 14.65 0.58
N SER A 161 6.38 15.75 0.18
CA SER A 161 5.97 16.85 1.07
C SER A 161 4.74 16.52 1.91
N PHE A 162 3.96 15.50 1.51
CA PHE A 162 2.71 15.11 2.14
C PHE A 162 2.85 14.86 3.66
N ARG A 163 1.87 15.33 4.42
CA ARG A 163 1.75 15.18 5.88
C ARG A 163 0.34 14.74 6.27
N VAL A 164 0.19 13.45 6.58
CA VAL A 164 -1.07 12.85 7.07
C VAL A 164 -1.70 13.62 8.24
N THR A 165 -0.89 14.19 9.14
CA THR A 165 -1.40 14.94 10.31
C THR A 165 -2.06 16.27 9.96
N LYS A 166 -1.82 16.78 8.74
CA LYS A 166 -2.37 18.06 8.26
C LYS A 166 -3.46 17.86 7.20
N GLU A 167 -3.33 16.80 6.41
CA GLU A 167 -4.08 16.64 5.16
C GLU A 167 -5.11 15.51 5.20
N ARG A 168 -5.14 14.68 6.26
CA ARG A 168 -6.12 13.59 6.38
C ARG A 168 -7.57 14.10 6.33
N GLY A 169 -8.47 13.28 5.78
CA GLY A 169 -9.89 13.59 5.66
C GLY A 169 -10.20 14.67 4.61
N THR A 170 -9.26 14.96 3.72
CA THR A 170 -9.45 15.89 2.60
C THR A 170 -9.45 15.15 1.26
N ARG A 171 -9.89 15.84 0.21
CA ARG A 171 -9.89 15.35 -1.17
C ARG A 171 -8.74 16.00 -1.91
N LEU A 172 -7.76 15.21 -2.34
CA LEU A 172 -6.55 15.68 -3.01
C LEU A 172 -6.40 15.00 -4.37
N GLU A 173 -5.66 15.62 -5.27
CA GLU A 173 -5.30 15.02 -6.55
C GLU A 173 -3.93 14.36 -6.44
N GLY A 174 -3.78 13.15 -7.01
CA GLY A 174 -2.52 12.43 -7.02
C GLY A 174 -1.40 13.18 -7.75
N ASP A 175 -0.16 12.97 -7.30
CA ASP A 175 1.01 13.68 -7.82
C ASP A 175 1.14 13.51 -9.34
N ALA A 176 1.41 14.61 -10.03
CA ALA A 176 1.45 14.65 -11.49
C ALA A 176 2.54 13.75 -12.10
N SER A 177 3.51 13.27 -11.32
CA SER A 177 4.56 12.34 -11.74
C SER A 177 4.51 10.99 -11.02
N GLY A 178 3.52 10.82 -10.14
CA GLY A 178 3.37 9.65 -9.28
C GLY A 178 2.48 8.56 -9.88
N PRO A 179 2.41 7.40 -9.19
CA PRO A 179 1.68 6.21 -9.63
C PRO A 179 0.15 6.38 -9.65
N ALA A 180 -0.37 7.51 -9.16
CA ALA A 180 -1.80 7.81 -9.11
C ALA A 180 -2.12 9.17 -9.73
N ARG A 181 -1.38 9.54 -10.77
CA ARG A 181 -1.53 10.80 -11.49
C ARG A 181 -2.99 11.06 -11.87
N GLY A 182 -3.53 12.18 -11.38
CA GLY A 182 -4.90 12.60 -11.69
C GLY A 182 -6.00 11.81 -10.96
N ALA A 183 -5.65 10.81 -10.15
CA ALA A 183 -6.62 10.10 -9.33
C ALA A 183 -7.02 10.94 -8.11
N LEU A 184 -8.27 10.80 -7.68
CA LEU A 184 -8.75 11.39 -6.44
C LEU A 184 -8.24 10.58 -5.24
N ILE A 185 -7.57 11.24 -4.30
CA ILE A 185 -6.98 10.62 -3.12
C ILE A 185 -7.65 11.16 -1.85
N VAL A 186 -8.05 10.26 -0.96
CA VAL A 186 -8.46 10.59 0.41
C VAL A 186 -7.44 10.00 1.39
N PRO A 187 -6.52 10.82 1.92
CA PRO A 187 -5.59 10.34 2.93
C PRO A 187 -6.25 10.15 4.30
N THR A 188 -5.81 9.13 5.02
CA THR A 188 -6.19 8.90 6.42
C THR A 188 -5.01 8.32 7.22
N ILE A 189 -5.20 8.08 8.51
CA ILE A 189 -4.24 7.38 9.35
C ILE A 189 -4.15 5.89 8.96
N HIS A 190 -2.99 5.27 9.18
CA HIS A 190 -2.91 3.82 9.03
C HIS A 190 -3.69 3.13 10.16
N PRO A 191 -4.51 2.08 9.90
CA PRO A 191 -5.32 1.39 10.92
C PRO A 191 -4.51 0.88 12.13
N SER A 192 -3.23 0.55 11.92
CA SER A 192 -2.33 0.17 13.03
C SER A 192 -2.14 1.27 14.08
N ALA A 193 -2.40 2.54 13.75
CA ALA A 193 -2.32 3.65 14.69
C ALA A 193 -3.39 3.54 15.78
N VAL A 194 -4.60 3.07 15.43
CA VAL A 194 -5.68 2.77 16.39
C VAL A 194 -5.19 1.77 17.44
N LEU A 195 -4.49 0.72 17.03
CA LEU A 195 -4.00 -0.33 17.95
C LEU A 195 -2.95 0.17 18.94
N ARG A 196 -2.24 1.25 18.60
CA ARG A 196 -1.16 1.84 19.40
C ARG A 196 -1.57 3.10 20.16
N ALA A 197 -2.78 3.60 19.95
CA ALA A 197 -3.27 4.81 20.59
C ALA A 197 -3.63 4.55 22.05
N ASP A 198 -3.42 5.56 22.91
CA ASP A 198 -3.93 5.57 24.28
C ASP A 198 -5.46 5.66 24.27
N ASP A 199 -5.99 6.61 23.49
CA ASP A 199 -7.43 6.73 23.19
C ASP A 199 -7.74 6.06 21.84
N ARG A 200 -8.02 4.77 21.88
CA ARG A 200 -8.29 3.99 20.67
C ARG A 200 -9.61 4.37 20.00
N GLU A 201 -10.60 4.78 20.79
CA GLU A 201 -11.94 5.09 20.31
C GLU A 201 -11.92 6.37 19.48
N ALA A 202 -11.35 7.45 20.02
CA ALA A 202 -11.23 8.71 19.29
C ALA A 202 -10.41 8.58 17.98
N VAL A 203 -9.32 7.80 18.01
CA VAL A 203 -8.50 7.55 16.82
C VAL A 203 -9.25 6.70 15.78
N TYR A 204 -10.05 5.73 16.23
CA TYR A 204 -10.89 4.91 15.36
C TYR A 204 -12.03 5.72 14.73
N GLU A 205 -12.74 6.52 15.52
CA GLU A 205 -13.79 7.43 15.01
C GLU A 205 -13.24 8.38 13.95
N GLY A 206 -12.02 8.89 14.17
CA GLY A 206 -11.32 9.68 13.16
C GLY A 206 -11.09 8.91 11.86
N LEU A 207 -10.64 7.65 11.92
CA LEU A 207 -10.45 6.81 10.73
C LEU A 207 -11.77 6.63 9.97
N VAL A 208 -12.86 6.32 10.68
CA VAL A 208 -14.19 6.19 10.08
C VAL A 208 -14.65 7.50 9.44
N ALA A 209 -14.41 8.64 10.10
CA ALA A 209 -14.76 9.95 9.56
C ALA A 209 -14.04 10.25 8.24
N ASP A 210 -12.74 9.94 8.13
CA ASP A 210 -12.02 10.11 6.87
C ASP A 210 -12.52 9.15 5.78
N LEU A 211 -12.85 7.90 6.13
CA LEU A 211 -13.40 6.92 5.18
C LEU A 211 -14.78 7.36 4.65
N ARG A 212 -15.59 8.05 5.45
CA ARG A 212 -16.86 8.64 4.97
C ARG A 212 -16.63 9.68 3.88
N VAL A 213 -15.53 10.43 3.90
CA VAL A 213 -15.18 11.36 2.80
C VAL A 213 -14.92 10.60 1.51
N ALA A 214 -14.34 9.40 1.57
CA ALA A 214 -14.20 8.52 0.41
C ALA A 214 -15.55 7.93 -0.02
N ALA A 215 -16.40 7.52 0.92
CA ALA A 215 -17.74 7.02 0.64
C ALA A 215 -18.61 8.05 -0.10
N GLU A 216 -18.54 9.32 0.27
CA GLU A 216 -19.24 10.42 -0.41
C GLU A 216 -18.84 10.58 -1.89
N VAL A 217 -17.67 10.09 -2.31
CA VAL A 217 -17.26 10.09 -3.73
C VAL A 217 -18.00 9.00 -4.49
N LEU A 218 -18.27 7.87 -3.83
CA LEU A 218 -18.86 6.68 -4.42
C LEU A 218 -20.39 6.77 -4.59
N GLY A 219 -21.05 7.75 -3.96
CA GLY A 219 -22.48 8.01 -4.07
C GLY A 219 -23.27 7.40 -2.92
#